data_AF-A0A4Y9SXE9-F1
#
_entry.id   AF-A0A4Y9SXE9-F1
#
_cell.length_a   1.000
_cell.length_b   1.000
_cell.length_c   1.000
_cell.angle_alpha   90.00
_cell.angle_beta   90.00
_cell.angle_gamma   90.00
#
_symmetry.space_group_name_H-M   'P 1'
#
loop_
_entity.id
_entity.type
_entity.pdbx_description
1 polymer ?
#
loop_
_entity_poly.entity_id
_entity_poly.type
_entity_poly.pdbx_seq_one_letter_code
_entity_poly.pdbx_strand_id
1 'polypeptide(L)'
;MWYWRSGVVLPRLCLVQSKTGPTTMECEINSDEQKTLVSALQASLQARGGVELFETHISWVLVAGDEAYKLKKAVRFDFADFSTLELRRHLCEEELRLNRRLAPHLYLGVLPVSGTPARPLLGDASAPIEYVVGMRAFPQQALWSWRIEAGLLGGAEVDDLARQLSAFHQANQQAPRTSSWGTPAALSQAFEQNMDALLQLVRGQQHEQAVALRDWRGQAMPVLWPLFAARKAGGAIRECHGDLHCANILTLDGHVAAFDCIEFDPALRWIDVAHELAFTCMDLRQRGRVALAARLLDRYLEAGGAYEGVAVFEYYVVLCALVRAKVELLRAGQVEPVAAARHRANASALLATATAAARVEAPSIIVMHGLSGSGKSALAAQLAELLPAVRLRSDVERKRMHGLALHARPDADAKARMYGQAASSAVYNRLGELAEILVRAGKTALIDACSLKRRERDAFRALGARLGVPVRLVSVRASEATLRQRIRERSARGGDPSDADERVLELQLRVQEPLAPDEMADVLVVESDESLDLERVVQALVKRSS
;
A
#
# COMPACT_ATOMS: atom_id res chain seq x y z
N MET A 1 21.50 3.02 12.47
CA MET A 1 22.47 3.82 11.67
C MET A 1 22.13 3.87 10.16
N TRP A 2 21.10 3.17 9.65
CA TRP A 2 20.86 3.05 8.20
C TRP A 2 19.75 3.95 7.62
N TYR A 3 18.71 4.35 8.35
CA TYR A 3 17.57 5.07 7.76
C TYR A 3 17.93 6.46 7.23
N TRP A 4 18.56 7.24 8.10
CA TRP A 4 18.96 8.58 7.74
C TRP A 4 20.20 8.62 6.82
N ARG A 5 20.99 7.54 6.76
CA ARG A 5 22.01 7.31 5.72
C ARG A 5 21.43 6.83 4.39
N SER A 6 20.22 6.27 4.40
CA SER A 6 19.55 5.79 3.19
C SER A 6 18.62 6.82 2.56
N GLY A 7 18.36 7.95 3.24
CA GLY A 7 17.83 9.20 2.71
C GLY A 7 17.02 8.97 1.44
N VAL A 8 15.92 8.26 1.56
CA VAL A 8 15.16 7.76 0.41
C VAL A 8 14.24 8.86 -0.07
N VAL A 9 14.82 9.91 -0.66
CA VAL A 9 14.16 10.77 -1.65
C VAL A 9 15.25 11.26 -2.64
N LEU A 10 15.08 10.86 -3.90
CA LEU A 10 15.61 11.37 -5.17
C LEU A 10 17.13 11.57 -5.40
N PRO A 11 17.83 10.55 -5.94
CA PRO A 11 18.86 10.81 -6.94
C PRO A 11 18.14 10.95 -8.29
N ARG A 12 17.94 12.20 -8.73
CA ARG A 12 17.46 12.60 -10.07
C ARG A 12 16.18 11.90 -10.57
N LEU A 13 15.04 12.57 -10.39
CA LEU A 13 14.02 12.60 -11.44
C LEU A 13 14.68 13.22 -12.69
N CYS A 14 15.41 12.40 -13.46
CA CYS A 14 15.89 12.74 -14.80
C CYS A 14 14.69 12.91 -15.72
N LEU A 15 14.14 14.11 -15.70
CA LEU A 15 13.58 14.74 -16.87
C LEU A 15 14.61 15.75 -17.35
N VAL A 16 14.96 15.66 -18.63
CA VAL A 16 15.94 16.50 -19.33
C VAL A 16 17.39 16.07 -19.11
N GLN A 17 18.08 15.78 -20.21
CA GLN A 17 19.53 15.75 -20.24
C GLN A 17 20.04 17.10 -19.73
N SER A 18 20.70 17.14 -18.58
CA SER A 18 21.66 18.21 -18.30
C SER A 18 23.01 17.59 -17.95
N LYS A 19 24.03 17.97 -18.72
CA LYS A 19 25.44 17.66 -18.47
C LYS A 19 25.99 18.45 -17.27
N THR A 20 25.13 19.00 -16.42
CA THR A 20 25.47 19.98 -15.41
C THR A 20 24.92 19.52 -14.06
N GLY A 21 25.73 19.68 -13.00
CA GLY A 21 25.26 19.52 -11.61
C GLY A 21 24.19 20.56 -11.25
N PRO A 22 23.84 20.70 -9.95
CA PRO A 22 23.01 21.83 -9.51
C PRO A 22 23.53 23.12 -10.13
N THR A 23 22.64 23.91 -10.74
CA THR A 23 23.04 25.17 -11.37
C THR A 23 23.34 26.16 -10.25
N THR A 24 24.61 26.52 -10.07
CA THR A 24 25.04 27.55 -9.12
C THR A 24 24.63 28.93 -9.63
N MET A 25 23.37 29.31 -9.40
CA MET A 25 23.00 30.71 -9.23
C MET A 25 22.90 31.02 -7.72
N GLU A 26 23.20 32.26 -7.35
CA GLU A 26 23.35 32.73 -5.97
C GLU A 26 22.11 32.40 -5.13
N CYS A 27 22.25 31.45 -4.20
CA CYS A 27 21.31 31.29 -3.10
C CYS A 27 21.59 32.40 -2.06
N GLU A 28 20.54 32.87 -1.37
CA GLU A 28 20.64 33.96 -0.37
C GLU A 28 21.62 33.64 0.77
N ILE A 29 21.82 32.34 1.03
CA ILE A 29 22.88 31.80 1.86
C ILE A 29 23.68 30.86 0.97
N ASN A 30 24.99 31.05 0.89
CA ASN A 30 25.85 30.14 0.12
C ASN A 30 25.96 28.77 0.84
N SER A 31 26.32 27.70 0.11
CA SER A 31 26.35 26.34 0.67
C SER A 31 27.25 26.21 1.92
N ASP A 32 28.31 27.00 2.02
CA ASP A 32 29.26 26.93 3.12
C ASP A 32 28.77 27.68 4.38
N GLU A 33 28.04 28.78 4.20
CA GLU A 33 27.32 29.44 5.29
C GLU A 33 26.23 28.51 5.88
N GLN A 34 25.51 27.77 5.03
CA GLN A 34 24.51 26.83 5.53
C GLN A 34 25.15 25.65 6.29
N LYS A 35 26.28 25.12 5.82
CA LYS A 35 27.04 24.10 6.58
C LYS A 35 27.54 24.65 7.92
N THR A 36 27.96 25.91 7.95
CA THR A 36 28.37 26.60 9.19
C THR A 36 27.19 26.68 10.16
N LEU A 37 26.01 27.08 9.68
CA LEU A 37 24.76 27.10 10.45
C LEU A 37 24.40 25.74 11.02
N VAL A 38 24.42 24.68 10.21
CA VAL A 38 24.11 23.31 10.65
C VAL A 38 25.12 22.82 11.69
N SER A 39 26.41 23.07 11.48
CA SER A 39 27.47 22.68 12.42
C SER A 39 27.35 23.41 13.76
N ALA A 40 27.03 24.70 13.73
CA ALA A 40 26.83 25.51 14.93
C ALA A 40 25.55 25.12 15.69
N LEU A 41 24.46 24.80 14.99
CA LEU A 41 23.26 24.21 15.58
C LEU A 41 23.56 22.85 16.23
N GLN A 42 24.32 22.00 15.54
CA GLN A 42 24.74 20.70 16.08
C GLN A 42 25.52 20.89 17.38
N ALA A 43 26.52 21.79 17.41
CA ALA A 43 27.31 22.07 18.60
C ALA A 43 26.46 22.63 19.76
N SER A 44 25.50 23.52 19.46
CA SER A 44 24.57 24.08 20.45
C SER A 44 23.67 23.00 21.06
N LEU A 45 23.13 22.09 20.24
CA LEU A 45 22.35 20.95 20.70
C LEU A 45 23.22 19.93 21.45
N GLN A 46 24.48 19.75 21.04
CA GLN A 46 25.43 18.84 21.71
C GLN A 46 25.75 19.26 23.13
N ALA A 47 25.75 20.57 23.42
CA ALA A 47 25.90 21.07 24.78
C ALA A 47 24.75 20.63 25.72
N ARG A 48 23.62 20.16 25.15
CA ARG A 48 22.43 19.70 25.88
C ARG A 48 22.29 18.16 25.90
N GLY A 49 23.12 17.42 25.15
CA GLY A 49 23.06 15.96 25.04
C GLY A 49 23.75 15.41 23.79
N GLY A 50 23.65 14.10 23.51
CA GLY A 50 24.18 13.52 22.27
C GLY A 50 23.38 13.96 21.03
N VAL A 51 24.07 14.31 19.94
CA VAL A 51 23.43 14.71 18.67
C VAL A 51 24.02 13.96 17.49
N GLU A 52 23.16 13.29 16.73
CA GLU A 52 23.50 12.67 15.45
C GLU A 52 23.08 13.59 14.30
N LEU A 53 24.01 13.86 13.38
CA LEU A 53 23.73 14.58 12.14
C LEU A 53 23.57 13.58 11.01
N PHE A 54 22.51 13.76 10.25
CA PHE A 54 22.27 13.03 9.02
C PHE A 54 22.07 13.96 7.85
N GLU A 55 22.49 13.50 6.68
CA GLU A 55 22.47 14.27 5.45
C GLU A 55 21.73 13.50 4.37
N THR A 56 20.75 14.15 3.74
CA THR A 56 20.07 13.66 2.54
C THR A 56 20.42 14.56 1.35
N HIS A 57 19.90 14.26 0.16
CA HIS A 57 20.12 15.09 -1.03
C HIS A 57 19.60 16.53 -0.87
N ILE A 58 18.52 16.71 -0.09
CA ILE A 58 17.79 17.98 0.03
C ILE A 58 17.65 18.47 1.46
N SER A 59 18.20 17.77 2.46
CA SER A 59 18.04 18.14 3.87
C SER A 59 19.22 17.73 4.74
N TRP A 60 19.32 18.40 5.89
CA TRP A 60 20.10 18.01 7.05
C TRP A 60 19.13 17.65 8.18
N VAL A 61 19.39 16.60 8.94
CA VAL A 61 18.56 16.19 10.07
C VAL A 61 19.45 16.04 11.30
N LEU A 62 19.21 16.87 12.31
CA LEU A 62 19.86 16.82 13.61
C LEU A 62 18.96 16.08 14.58
N VAL A 63 19.38 14.92 15.07
CA VAL A 63 18.65 14.14 16.08
C VAL A 63 19.30 14.33 17.43
N ALA A 64 18.58 14.95 18.37
CA ALA A 64 19.05 15.34 19.70
C ALA A 64 18.12 14.76 20.78
N GLY A 65 18.50 13.61 21.36
CA GLY A 65 17.64 12.90 22.31
C GLY A 65 16.31 12.47 21.66
N ASP A 66 15.19 12.91 22.25
CA ASP A 66 13.83 12.61 21.79
C ASP A 66 13.32 13.57 20.70
N GLU A 67 14.15 14.50 20.24
CA GLU A 67 13.81 15.51 19.24
C GLU A 67 14.66 15.37 17.98
N ALA A 68 14.09 15.76 16.85
CA ALA A 68 14.79 15.85 15.57
C ALA A 68 14.45 17.17 14.87
N TYR A 69 15.43 17.76 14.20
CA TYR A 69 15.31 19.04 13.50
C TYR A 69 15.77 18.87 12.06
N LYS A 70 14.83 18.99 11.11
CA LYS A 70 15.10 18.84 9.67
C LYS A 70 15.20 20.21 9.01
N LEU A 71 16.35 20.50 8.42
CA LEU A 71 16.65 21.72 7.67
C LEU A 71 16.67 21.40 6.18
N LYS A 72 16.07 22.26 5.34
CA LYS A 72 16.16 22.13 3.88
C LYS A 72 17.48 22.70 3.38
N LYS A 73 18.15 22.00 2.47
CA LYS A 73 19.37 22.51 1.84
C LYS A 73 19.06 23.69 0.92
N ALA A 74 19.90 24.71 0.90
CA ALA A 74 19.81 25.82 -0.04
C ALA A 74 20.31 25.37 -1.42
N VAL A 75 19.44 24.69 -2.17
CA VAL A 75 19.75 24.08 -3.48
C VAL A 75 18.59 24.24 -4.45
N ARG A 76 18.88 24.22 -5.74
CA ARG A 76 17.88 24.21 -6.82
C ARG A 76 18.13 23.04 -7.77
N PHE A 77 17.08 22.28 -8.02
CA PHE A 77 17.00 21.21 -9.01
C PHE A 77 15.91 21.53 -10.03
N ASP A 78 15.91 20.81 -11.15
CA ASP A 78 14.89 20.98 -12.21
C ASP A 78 13.47 20.67 -11.73
N PHE A 79 13.32 19.93 -10.64
CA PHE A 79 12.04 19.47 -10.08
C PHE A 79 11.71 20.07 -8.70
N ALA A 80 12.64 20.81 -8.07
CA ALA A 80 12.43 21.37 -6.74
C ALA A 80 13.37 22.55 -6.47
N ASP A 81 12.83 23.64 -5.93
CA ASP A 81 13.57 24.88 -5.65
C ASP A 81 13.54 25.19 -4.14
N PHE A 82 14.71 25.19 -3.53
CA PHE A 82 14.94 25.52 -2.12
C PHE A 82 15.89 26.73 -1.96
N SER A 83 16.07 27.51 -3.04
CA SER A 83 17.12 28.53 -3.14
C SER A 83 16.93 29.72 -2.19
N THR A 84 15.69 30.19 -1.99
CA THR A 84 15.38 31.31 -1.09
C THR A 84 14.86 30.85 0.26
N LEU A 85 15.01 31.71 1.26
CA LEU A 85 14.49 31.46 2.61
C LEU A 85 12.97 31.28 2.62
N GLU A 86 12.22 32.07 1.83
CA GLU A 86 10.76 31.97 1.72
C GLU A 86 10.34 30.61 1.15
N LEU A 87 11.04 30.10 0.15
CA LEU A 87 10.79 28.78 -0.42
C LEU A 87 11.04 27.68 0.61
N ARG A 88 12.15 27.75 1.35
CA ARG A 88 12.45 26.78 2.42
C ARG A 88 11.42 26.83 3.53
N ARG A 89 10.99 28.03 3.95
CA ARG A 89 9.90 28.21 4.91
C ARG A 89 8.61 27.54 4.43
N HIS A 90 8.19 27.86 3.20
CA HIS A 90 6.99 27.29 2.61
C HIS A 90 7.04 25.76 2.56
N LEU A 91 8.17 25.19 2.15
CA LEU A 91 8.35 23.74 2.08
C LEU A 91 8.40 23.07 3.46
N CYS A 92 8.95 23.73 4.49
CA CYS A 92 8.84 23.27 5.88
C CYS A 92 7.38 23.27 6.37
N GLU A 93 6.60 24.31 6.03
CA GLU A 93 5.17 24.39 6.36
C GLU A 93 4.35 23.33 5.60
N GLU A 94 4.65 23.08 4.32
CA GLU A 94 4.02 22.01 3.53
C GLU A 94 4.39 20.62 4.06
N GLU A 95 5.65 20.35 4.40
CA GLU A 95 6.05 19.09 5.03
C GLU A 95 5.26 18.85 6.32
N LEU A 96 5.13 19.88 7.17
CA LEU A 96 4.35 19.81 8.40
C LEU A 96 2.87 19.52 8.12
N ARG A 97 2.24 20.26 7.18
CA ARG A 97 0.83 20.09 6.80
C ARG A 97 0.56 18.68 6.30
N LEU A 98 1.41 18.20 5.39
CA LEU A 98 1.22 16.93 4.69
C LEU A 98 1.41 15.74 5.63
N ASN A 99 2.46 15.76 6.45
CA ASN A 99 2.81 14.62 7.28
C ASN A 99 1.96 14.49 8.55
N ARG A 100 1.43 15.58 9.09
CA ARG A 100 0.50 15.51 10.25
C ARG A 100 -0.76 14.69 9.99
N ARG A 101 -1.12 14.46 8.72
CA ARG A 101 -2.28 13.65 8.35
C ARG A 101 -2.10 12.16 8.65
N LEU A 102 -0.88 11.64 8.61
CA LEU A 102 -0.53 10.23 8.82
C LEU A 102 0.46 10.00 9.97
N ALA A 103 1.07 11.07 10.50
CA ALA A 103 1.99 11.03 11.64
C ALA A 103 1.85 12.29 12.55
N PRO A 104 0.66 12.60 13.07
CA PRO A 104 0.43 13.82 13.86
C PRO A 104 1.33 13.94 15.08
N HIS A 105 1.68 12.82 15.71
CA HIS A 105 2.52 12.79 16.91
C HIS A 105 4.01 13.00 16.63
N LEU A 106 4.46 12.75 15.40
CA LEU A 106 5.86 12.90 15.01
C LEU A 106 6.23 14.34 14.66
N TYR A 107 5.29 15.13 14.11
CA TYR A 107 5.58 16.48 13.60
C TYR A 107 5.12 17.58 14.56
N LEU A 108 6.08 18.18 15.27
CA LEU A 108 5.84 19.12 16.37
C LEU A 108 5.56 20.55 15.90
N GLY A 109 6.24 21.01 14.84
CA GLY A 109 6.02 22.35 14.28
C GLY A 109 7.14 22.79 13.36
N VAL A 110 7.01 23.99 12.79
CA VAL A 110 8.11 24.69 12.10
C VAL A 110 8.69 25.71 13.06
N LEU A 111 10.02 25.71 13.23
CA LEU A 111 10.73 26.62 14.12
C LEU A 111 11.65 27.54 13.30
N PRO A 112 11.64 28.86 13.56
CA PRO A 112 12.61 29.77 12.97
C PRO A 112 14.00 29.56 13.62
N VAL A 113 15.04 29.91 12.87
CA VAL A 113 16.41 30.02 13.35
C VAL A 113 16.88 31.43 13.05
N SER A 114 17.17 32.21 14.08
CA SER A 114 17.69 33.59 13.95
C SER A 114 19.17 33.65 14.37
N GLY A 115 19.75 34.86 14.41
CA GLY A 115 21.15 35.08 14.80
C GLY A 115 22.07 35.12 13.58
N THR A 116 23.27 34.54 13.71
CA THR A 116 24.21 34.40 12.58
C THR A 116 24.49 32.93 12.30
N PRO A 117 24.96 32.55 11.10
CA PRO A 117 25.34 31.16 10.81
C PRO A 117 26.33 30.56 11.82
N ALA A 118 27.25 31.36 12.37
CA ALA A 118 28.20 30.88 13.37
C ALA A 118 27.62 30.81 14.80
N ARG A 119 26.51 31.49 15.08
CA ARG A 119 25.83 31.54 16.38
C ARG A 119 24.30 31.53 16.20
N PRO A 120 23.74 30.42 15.71
CA PRO A 120 22.32 30.30 15.43
C PRO A 120 21.50 30.14 16.72
N LEU A 121 20.32 30.74 16.75
CA LEU A 121 19.35 30.67 17.84
C LEU A 121 18.10 29.94 17.37
N LEU A 122 17.99 28.66 17.73
CA LEU A 122 16.84 27.81 17.38
C LEU A 122 15.59 28.24 18.14
N GLY A 123 14.48 28.42 17.42
CA GLY A 123 13.20 28.86 17.97
C GLY A 123 13.08 30.38 18.13
N ASP A 124 14.15 31.14 17.88
CA ASP A 124 14.09 32.60 17.91
C ASP A 124 13.51 33.16 16.60
N ALA A 125 12.54 34.06 16.71
CA ALA A 125 11.79 34.62 15.59
C ALA A 125 12.17 36.09 15.29
N SER A 126 13.21 36.63 15.95
CA SER A 126 13.58 38.04 15.86
C SER A 126 14.01 38.47 14.45
N ALA A 127 14.82 37.64 13.78
CA ALA A 127 15.30 37.85 12.42
C ALA A 127 15.68 36.48 11.81
N PRO A 128 14.69 35.70 11.34
CA PRO A 128 14.95 34.35 10.84
C PRO A 128 15.90 34.36 9.65
N ILE A 129 16.95 33.55 9.73
CA ILE A 129 17.91 33.26 8.66
C ILE A 129 17.72 31.84 8.09
N GLU A 130 16.99 30.97 8.79
CA GLU A 130 16.61 29.63 8.34
C GLU A 130 15.33 29.14 9.06
N TYR A 131 14.69 28.10 8.53
CA TYR A 131 13.58 27.39 9.19
C TYR A 131 13.87 25.89 9.29
N VAL A 132 13.38 25.27 10.37
CA VAL A 132 13.50 23.82 10.59
C VAL A 132 12.13 23.20 10.87
N VAL A 133 11.93 21.97 10.42
CA VAL A 133 10.80 21.14 10.87
C VAL A 133 11.24 20.44 12.15
N GLY A 134 10.58 20.78 13.27
CA GLY A 134 10.74 20.12 14.55
C GLY A 134 9.91 18.85 14.63
N MET A 135 10.53 17.75 15.03
CA MET A 135 9.95 16.41 15.03
C MET A 135 10.30 15.67 16.33
N ARG A 136 9.53 14.64 16.67
CA ARG A 136 9.97 13.63 17.64
C ARG A 136 10.96 12.69 16.96
N ALA A 137 12.08 12.44 17.62
CA ALA A 137 12.97 11.37 17.22
C ALA A 137 12.31 10.01 17.47
N PHE A 138 12.72 9.00 16.71
CA PHE A 138 12.24 7.65 16.88
C PHE A 138 13.37 6.63 16.67
N PRO A 139 13.31 5.48 17.37
CA PRO A 139 14.26 4.40 17.18
C PRO A 139 14.18 3.86 15.75
N GLN A 140 15.33 3.58 15.16
CA GLN A 140 15.44 3.06 13.80
C GLN A 140 14.76 1.69 13.63
N GLN A 141 14.65 0.95 14.73
CA GLN A 141 13.98 -0.35 14.81
C GLN A 141 12.45 -0.24 14.63
N ALA A 142 11.89 0.97 14.74
CA ALA A 142 10.47 1.21 14.46
C ALA A 142 10.16 1.13 12.95
N LEU A 143 11.14 1.40 12.09
CA LEU A 143 10.92 1.47 10.63
C LEU A 143 10.59 0.09 10.07
N TRP A 144 9.59 0.04 9.19
CA TRP A 144 9.20 -1.21 8.54
C TRP A 144 10.33 -1.81 7.72
N SER A 145 11.17 -1.00 7.07
CA SER A 145 12.37 -1.48 6.38
C SER A 145 13.28 -2.31 7.28
N TRP A 146 13.52 -1.86 8.51
CA TRP A 146 14.30 -2.59 9.51
C TRP A 146 13.53 -3.80 10.06
N ARG A 147 12.25 -3.62 10.40
CA ARG A 147 11.39 -4.70 10.95
C ARG A 147 11.23 -5.86 9.97
N ILE A 148 11.20 -5.59 8.67
CA ILE A 148 11.16 -6.60 7.61
C ILE A 148 12.45 -7.43 7.64
N GLU A 149 13.61 -6.79 7.66
CA GLU A 149 14.91 -7.46 7.72
C GLU A 149 15.05 -8.30 9.01
N ALA A 150 14.55 -7.79 10.13
CA ALA A 150 14.54 -8.49 11.41
C ALA A 150 13.47 -9.58 11.55
N GLY A 151 12.57 -9.74 10.56
CA GLY A 151 11.47 -10.71 10.62
C GLY A 151 10.38 -10.37 11.65
N LEU A 152 10.26 -9.10 12.06
CA LEU A 152 9.35 -8.64 13.11
C LEU A 152 8.06 -7.99 12.60
N LEU A 153 7.99 -7.63 11.30
CA LEU A 153 6.77 -7.04 10.73
C LEU A 153 5.65 -8.09 10.68
N GLY A 154 4.55 -7.82 11.38
CA GLY A 154 3.41 -8.74 11.50
C GLY A 154 2.14 -8.28 10.78
N GLY A 155 1.16 -9.19 10.66
CA GLY A 155 -0.11 -8.92 10.00
C GLY A 155 -0.98 -7.86 10.69
N ALA A 156 -0.85 -7.68 12.01
CA ALA A 156 -1.61 -6.65 12.74
C ALA A 156 -1.18 -5.23 12.35
N GLU A 157 0.12 -4.99 12.16
CA GLU A 157 0.65 -3.70 11.68
C GLU A 157 0.16 -3.42 10.25
N VAL A 158 0.15 -4.45 9.40
CA VAL A 158 -0.35 -4.34 8.01
C VAL A 158 -1.85 -4.06 7.97
N ASP A 159 -2.64 -4.72 8.82
CA ASP A 159 -4.07 -4.45 8.93
C ASP A 159 -4.35 -3.01 9.38
N ASP A 160 -3.51 -2.50 10.29
CA ASP A 160 -3.62 -1.13 10.79
C ASP A 160 -3.33 -0.09 9.70
N LEU A 161 -2.21 -0.26 8.98
CA LEU A 161 -1.90 0.58 7.82
C LEU A 161 -3.04 0.56 6.80
N ALA A 162 -3.57 -0.63 6.46
CA ALA A 162 -4.63 -0.78 5.48
C ALA A 162 -5.90 0.03 5.85
N ARG A 163 -6.32 -0.04 7.13
CA ARG A 163 -7.46 0.73 7.64
C ARG A 163 -7.17 2.22 7.63
N GLN A 164 -6.00 2.63 8.11
CA GLN A 164 -5.60 4.03 8.15
C GLN A 164 -5.58 4.65 6.74
N LEU A 165 -4.97 3.96 5.77
CA LEU A 165 -4.92 4.42 4.37
C LEU A 165 -6.30 4.48 3.73
N SER A 166 -7.15 3.47 3.96
CA SER A 166 -8.53 3.50 3.45
C SER A 166 -9.29 4.73 3.96
N ALA A 167 -9.21 5.00 5.27
CA ALA A 167 -9.85 6.17 5.86
C ALA A 167 -9.25 7.49 5.36
N PHE A 168 -7.92 7.57 5.29
CA PHE A 168 -7.17 8.72 4.80
C PHE A 168 -7.54 9.05 3.34
N HIS A 169 -7.56 8.07 2.45
CA HIS A 169 -7.90 8.27 1.04
C HIS A 169 -9.35 8.72 0.84
N GLN A 170 -10.29 8.17 1.63
CA GLN A 170 -11.70 8.57 1.57
C GLN A 170 -11.91 10.00 2.07
N ALA A 171 -11.22 10.39 3.15
CA ALA A 171 -11.33 11.71 3.76
C ALA A 171 -10.58 12.82 2.99
N ASN A 172 -9.52 12.47 2.25
CA ASN A 172 -8.72 13.45 1.52
C ASN A 172 -9.44 14.09 0.34
N GLN A 173 -8.96 15.27 -0.04
CA GLN A 173 -9.46 16.03 -1.17
C GLN A 173 -9.32 15.25 -2.48
N GLN A 174 -10.34 15.34 -3.33
CA GLN A 174 -10.28 14.89 -4.72
C GLN A 174 -9.53 15.92 -5.55
N ALA A 175 -8.68 15.45 -6.46
CA ALA A 175 -8.05 16.36 -7.41
C ALA A 175 -9.12 17.11 -8.22
N PRO A 176 -8.94 18.42 -8.47
CA PRO A 176 -9.84 19.16 -9.36
C PRO A 176 -9.96 18.44 -10.70
N ARG A 177 -11.19 18.32 -11.23
CA ARG A 177 -11.43 17.60 -12.50
C ARG A 177 -10.62 18.17 -13.68
N THR A 178 -10.38 19.49 -13.65
CA THR A 178 -9.61 20.24 -14.65
C THR A 178 -8.09 20.16 -14.47
N SER A 179 -7.60 19.61 -13.36
CA SER A 179 -6.16 19.44 -13.14
C SER A 179 -5.53 18.50 -14.18
N SER A 180 -4.23 18.63 -14.42
CA SER A 180 -3.45 17.68 -15.25
C SER A 180 -3.09 16.39 -14.50
N TRP A 181 -3.24 16.37 -13.17
CA TRP A 181 -2.83 15.27 -12.30
C TRP A 181 -3.62 13.98 -12.53
N GLY A 182 -2.94 12.85 -12.43
CA GLY A 182 -3.57 11.53 -12.58
C GLY A 182 -4.28 11.29 -13.92
N THR A 183 -4.02 12.11 -14.95
CA THR A 183 -4.55 11.84 -16.29
C THR A 183 -3.80 10.67 -16.92
N PRO A 184 -4.44 9.89 -17.81
CA PRO A 184 -3.76 8.82 -18.54
C PRO A 184 -2.53 9.34 -19.32
N ALA A 185 -2.62 10.57 -19.86
CA ALA A 185 -1.52 11.24 -20.56
C ALA A 185 -0.35 11.55 -19.62
N ALA A 186 -0.59 12.15 -18.45
CA ALA A 186 0.46 12.43 -17.47
C ALA A 186 1.13 11.14 -16.97
N LEU A 187 0.33 10.08 -16.72
CA LEU A 187 0.85 8.77 -16.31
C LEU A 187 1.70 8.12 -17.40
N SER A 188 1.22 8.15 -18.65
CA SER A 188 1.95 7.67 -19.82
C SER A 188 3.29 8.41 -19.98
N GLN A 189 3.27 9.73 -19.86
CA GLN A 189 4.46 10.56 -19.96
C GLN A 189 5.46 10.21 -18.84
N ALA A 190 5.00 10.13 -17.58
CA ALA A 190 5.86 9.77 -16.46
C ALA A 190 6.49 8.37 -16.64
N PHE A 191 5.74 7.40 -17.14
CA PHE A 191 6.25 6.06 -17.43
C PHE A 191 7.38 6.11 -18.47
N GLU A 192 7.15 6.73 -19.63
CA GLU A 192 8.14 6.76 -20.72
C GLU A 192 9.42 7.49 -20.30
N GLN A 193 9.31 8.58 -19.55
CA GLN A 193 10.46 9.31 -19.04
C GLN A 193 11.30 8.48 -18.06
N ASN A 194 10.63 7.75 -17.16
CA ASN A 194 11.32 6.82 -16.27
C ASN A 194 11.98 5.67 -17.05
N MET A 195 11.30 5.15 -18.08
CA MET A 195 11.80 4.07 -18.91
C MET A 195 13.01 4.50 -19.73
N ASP A 196 12.97 5.65 -20.39
CA ASP A 196 14.09 6.17 -21.20
C ASP A 196 15.33 6.39 -20.32
N ALA A 197 15.17 6.94 -19.12
CA ALA A 197 16.26 7.09 -18.16
C ALA A 197 16.79 5.74 -17.67
N LEU A 198 15.91 4.77 -17.38
CA LEU A 198 16.29 3.45 -16.92
C LEU A 198 17.08 2.68 -18.00
N LEU A 199 16.65 2.73 -19.26
CA LEU A 199 17.29 2.07 -20.39
C LEU A 199 18.74 2.55 -20.61
N GLN A 200 19.07 3.78 -20.22
CA GLN A 200 20.44 4.30 -20.25
C GLN A 200 21.33 3.70 -19.15
N LEU A 201 20.76 3.18 -18.06
CA LEU A 201 21.47 2.67 -16.89
C LEU A 201 21.63 1.14 -16.89
N VAL A 202 20.66 0.41 -17.44
CA VAL A 202 20.65 -1.06 -17.46
C VAL A 202 21.48 -1.65 -18.60
N ARG A 203 22.03 -2.85 -18.41
CA ARG A 203 22.82 -3.59 -19.42
C ARG A 203 22.48 -5.09 -19.37
N GLY A 204 22.79 -5.82 -20.44
CA GLY A 204 22.58 -7.27 -20.52
C GLY A 204 21.13 -7.66 -20.21
N GLN A 205 20.94 -8.68 -19.36
CA GLN A 205 19.63 -9.18 -18.98
C GLN A 205 18.68 -8.10 -18.41
N GLN A 206 19.21 -7.12 -17.66
CA GLN A 206 18.38 -6.03 -17.13
C GLN A 206 17.81 -5.14 -18.25
N HIS A 207 18.57 -4.96 -19.33
CA HIS A 207 18.13 -4.20 -20.50
C HIS A 207 17.02 -4.94 -21.25
N GLU A 208 17.19 -6.25 -21.47
CA GLU A 208 16.15 -7.10 -22.07
C GLU A 208 14.85 -7.09 -21.27
N GLN A 209 14.94 -7.16 -19.93
CA GLN A 209 13.78 -7.05 -19.04
C GLN A 209 13.07 -5.69 -19.16
N ALA A 210 13.84 -4.58 -19.20
CA ALA A 210 13.28 -3.24 -19.32
C ALA A 210 12.57 -3.03 -20.68
N VAL A 211 13.15 -3.55 -21.77
CA VAL A 211 12.51 -3.53 -23.11
C VAL A 211 11.22 -4.33 -23.11
N ALA A 212 11.23 -5.56 -22.58
CA ALA A 212 10.02 -6.39 -22.49
C ALA A 212 8.90 -5.71 -21.66
N LEU A 213 9.26 -4.99 -20.60
CA LEU A 213 8.31 -4.20 -19.81
C LEU A 213 7.76 -2.99 -20.57
N ARG A 214 8.55 -2.36 -21.43
CA ARG A 214 8.09 -1.28 -22.33
C ARG A 214 7.10 -1.82 -23.37
N ASP A 215 7.39 -2.97 -23.96
CA ASP A 215 6.52 -3.64 -24.94
C ASP A 215 5.20 -4.09 -24.30
N TRP A 216 5.27 -4.72 -23.13
CA TRP A 216 4.10 -5.07 -22.33
C TRP A 216 3.23 -3.85 -22.05
N ARG A 217 3.84 -2.71 -21.68
CA ARG A 217 3.11 -1.46 -21.44
C ARG A 217 2.40 -0.98 -22.71
N GLY A 218 3.04 -1.10 -23.88
CA GLY A 218 2.42 -0.79 -25.18
C GLY A 218 1.17 -1.63 -25.46
N GLN A 219 1.19 -2.91 -25.12
CA GLN A 219 0.06 -3.83 -25.29
C GLN A 219 -1.05 -3.62 -24.25
N ALA A 220 -0.71 -3.28 -23.01
CA ALA A 220 -1.67 -3.06 -21.93
C ALA A 220 -2.40 -1.72 -22.03
N MET A 221 -1.75 -0.68 -22.57
CA MET A 221 -2.27 0.70 -22.51
C MET A 221 -3.64 0.92 -23.18
N PRO A 222 -3.97 0.32 -24.34
CA PRO A 222 -5.30 0.47 -24.94
C PRO A 222 -6.44 0.04 -24.01
N VAL A 223 -6.20 -0.98 -23.16
CA VAL A 223 -7.18 -1.48 -22.18
C VAL A 223 -7.19 -0.61 -20.92
N LEU A 224 -6.01 -0.21 -20.43
CA LEU A 224 -5.88 0.54 -19.18
C LEU A 224 -6.26 2.02 -19.31
N TRP A 225 -6.08 2.62 -20.49
CA TRP A 225 -6.36 4.04 -20.72
C TRP A 225 -7.78 4.48 -20.30
N PRO A 226 -8.87 3.83 -20.79
CA PRO A 226 -10.22 4.19 -20.35
C PRO A 226 -10.45 3.93 -18.85
N LEU A 227 -9.75 2.96 -18.24
CA LEU A 227 -9.86 2.69 -16.81
C LEU A 227 -9.23 3.82 -15.99
N PHE A 228 -8.03 4.29 -16.34
CA PHE A 228 -7.42 5.47 -15.70
C PHE A 228 -8.30 6.71 -15.83
N ALA A 229 -8.91 6.94 -17.00
CA ALA A 229 -9.83 8.05 -17.21
C ALA A 229 -11.08 7.93 -16.32
N ALA A 230 -11.69 6.74 -16.24
CA ALA A 230 -12.84 6.49 -15.38
C ALA A 230 -12.50 6.68 -13.90
N ARG A 231 -11.32 6.23 -13.46
CA ARG A 231 -10.84 6.41 -12.09
C ARG A 231 -10.66 7.88 -11.73
N LYS A 232 -10.06 8.68 -12.62
CA LYS A 232 -9.97 10.13 -12.43
C LYS A 232 -11.36 10.77 -12.36
N ALA A 233 -12.27 10.44 -13.28
CA ALA A 233 -13.62 10.97 -13.29
C ALA A 233 -14.41 10.61 -12.01
N GLY A 234 -14.17 9.41 -11.47
CA GLY A 234 -14.73 8.89 -10.23
C GLY A 234 -14.05 9.40 -8.94
N GLY A 235 -13.08 10.32 -9.04
CA GLY A 235 -12.44 10.92 -7.87
C GLY A 235 -11.43 10.02 -7.17
N ALA A 236 -10.80 9.09 -7.88
CA ALA A 236 -9.75 8.23 -7.33
C ALA A 236 -8.40 8.95 -7.16
N ILE A 237 -8.21 10.11 -7.80
CA ILE A 237 -7.01 10.93 -7.64
C ILE A 237 -7.17 11.80 -6.38
N ARG A 238 -6.28 11.61 -5.41
CA ARG A 238 -6.31 12.27 -4.10
C ARG A 238 -4.95 12.90 -3.79
N GLU A 239 -4.91 13.84 -2.83
CA GLU A 239 -3.63 14.32 -2.29
C GLU A 239 -3.06 13.24 -1.34
N CYS A 240 -2.35 12.28 -1.92
CA CYS A 240 -1.74 11.13 -1.26
C CYS A 240 -0.46 11.52 -0.49
N HIS A 241 0.29 10.52 -0.03
CA HIS A 241 1.66 10.64 0.50
C HIS A 241 2.71 10.85 -0.62
N GLY A 242 2.51 10.20 -1.77
CA GLY A 242 3.40 10.29 -2.93
C GLY A 242 4.68 9.41 -2.88
N ASP A 243 5.18 9.05 -1.69
CA ASP A 243 6.36 8.17 -1.52
C ASP A 243 6.22 7.11 -0.42
N LEU A 244 5.10 6.38 -0.42
CA LEU A 244 4.72 5.46 0.67
C LEU A 244 5.37 4.07 0.54
N HIS A 245 6.70 3.99 0.69
CA HIS A 245 7.43 2.72 0.78
C HIS A 245 7.77 2.35 2.24
N CYS A 246 8.24 1.13 2.50
CA CYS A 246 8.43 0.60 3.87
C CYS A 246 9.51 1.33 4.69
N ALA A 247 10.30 2.21 4.08
CA ALA A 247 11.20 3.07 4.85
C ALA A 247 10.48 4.32 5.38
N ASN A 248 9.37 4.71 4.78
CA ASN A 248 8.56 5.86 5.18
C ASN A 248 7.35 5.45 6.03
N ILE A 249 7.39 4.23 6.58
CA ILE A 249 6.39 3.66 7.48
C ILE A 249 7.12 3.14 8.72
N LEU A 250 6.57 3.43 9.89
CA LEU A 250 7.09 2.94 11.16
C LEU A 250 5.98 2.42 12.06
N THR A 251 6.38 1.64 13.06
CA THR A 251 5.53 1.18 14.16
C THR A 251 6.15 1.63 15.48
N LEU A 252 5.47 2.54 16.18
CA LEU A 252 5.86 3.07 17.48
C LEU A 252 4.78 2.77 18.51
N ASP A 253 5.14 2.16 19.62
CA ASP A 253 4.23 1.80 20.71
C ASP A 253 2.96 1.06 20.25
N GLY A 254 3.12 0.21 19.22
CA GLY A 254 2.02 -0.55 18.61
C GLY A 254 1.18 0.21 17.57
N HIS A 255 1.49 1.48 17.30
CA HIS A 255 0.79 2.31 16.32
C HIS A 255 1.61 2.49 15.05
N VAL A 256 0.96 2.28 13.90
CA VAL A 256 1.58 2.54 12.60
C VAL A 256 1.47 4.02 12.25
N ALA A 257 2.53 4.61 11.72
CA ALA A 257 2.52 5.96 11.15
C ALA A 257 3.33 6.01 9.86
N ALA A 258 2.94 6.91 8.95
CA ALA A 258 3.66 7.18 7.72
C ALA A 258 4.13 8.63 7.67
N PHE A 259 5.35 8.85 7.19
CA PHE A 259 6.03 10.14 7.25
C PHE A 259 6.96 10.34 6.05
N ASP A 260 7.49 11.55 5.90
CA ASP A 260 8.28 11.98 4.73
C ASP A 260 7.46 12.04 3.41
N CYS A 261 6.23 12.54 3.50
CA CYS A 261 5.37 12.85 2.35
C CYS A 261 6.03 13.89 1.42
N ILE A 262 5.91 13.70 0.10
CA ILE A 262 6.50 14.61 -0.90
C ILE A 262 5.86 16.00 -0.84
N GLU A 263 6.62 16.99 -0.40
CA GLU A 263 6.19 18.38 -0.22
C GLU A 263 6.45 19.27 -1.45
N PHE A 264 7.51 19.00 -2.21
CA PHE A 264 8.04 19.94 -3.22
C PHE A 264 7.38 19.83 -4.61
N ASP A 265 6.75 18.70 -4.97
CA ASP A 265 6.06 18.55 -6.25
C ASP A 265 4.65 17.96 -6.06
N PRO A 266 3.59 18.79 -6.21
CA PRO A 266 2.21 18.34 -6.13
C PRO A 266 1.90 17.18 -7.10
N ALA A 267 2.49 17.14 -8.30
CA ALA A 267 2.18 16.11 -9.29
C ALA A 267 2.60 14.70 -8.83
N LEU A 268 3.53 14.59 -7.88
CA LEU A 268 3.98 13.32 -7.30
C LEU A 268 3.07 12.82 -6.16
N ARG A 269 2.27 13.70 -5.55
CA ARG A 269 1.33 13.34 -4.48
C ARG A 269 -0.14 13.39 -4.89
N TRP A 270 -0.50 14.13 -5.94
CA TRP A 270 -1.84 14.07 -6.54
C TRP A 270 -1.95 12.86 -7.48
N ILE A 271 -2.04 11.68 -6.87
CA ILE A 271 -1.99 10.39 -7.56
C ILE A 271 -3.25 9.57 -7.28
N ASP A 272 -3.41 8.50 -8.05
CA ASP A 272 -4.45 7.50 -7.81
C ASP A 272 -4.18 6.79 -6.47
N VAL A 273 -5.20 6.60 -5.65
CA VAL A 273 -5.09 5.84 -4.39
C VAL A 273 -4.61 4.39 -4.57
N ALA A 274 -4.85 3.79 -5.75
CA ALA A 274 -4.29 2.49 -6.11
C ALA A 274 -2.78 2.57 -6.38
N HIS A 275 -2.29 3.71 -6.87
CA HIS A 275 -0.86 3.96 -7.08
C HIS A 275 -0.12 4.07 -5.74
N GLU A 276 -0.68 4.82 -4.79
CA GLU A 276 -0.12 4.93 -3.44
C GLU A 276 -0.01 3.56 -2.76
N LEU A 277 -1.09 2.77 -2.77
CA LEU A 277 -1.09 1.44 -2.19
C LEU A 277 -0.11 0.48 -2.90
N ALA A 278 -0.02 0.57 -4.23
CA ALA A 278 0.89 -0.24 -5.02
C ALA A 278 2.35 -0.03 -4.63
N PHE A 279 2.73 1.17 -4.17
CA PHE A 279 4.09 1.46 -3.75
C PHE A 279 4.49 0.60 -2.54
N THR A 280 3.68 0.59 -1.47
CA THR A 280 3.96 -0.25 -0.30
C THR A 280 3.93 -1.74 -0.64
N CYS A 281 2.95 -2.18 -1.44
CA CYS A 281 2.84 -3.57 -1.86
C CYS A 281 4.03 -4.02 -2.72
N MET A 282 4.50 -3.18 -3.63
CA MET A 282 5.72 -3.42 -4.43
C MET A 282 6.93 -3.61 -3.52
N ASP A 283 7.09 -2.72 -2.54
CA ASP A 283 8.24 -2.73 -1.62
C ASP A 283 8.25 -3.97 -0.70
N LEU A 284 7.07 -4.42 -0.24
CA LEU A 284 6.87 -5.67 0.49
C LEU A 284 7.18 -6.90 -0.38
N ARG A 285 6.68 -6.94 -1.63
CA ARG A 285 6.93 -8.04 -2.57
C ARG A 285 8.41 -8.18 -2.88
N GLN A 286 9.11 -7.06 -3.15
CA GLN A 286 10.53 -7.06 -3.43
C GLN A 286 11.37 -7.59 -2.26
N ARG A 287 10.92 -7.41 -1.01
CA ARG A 287 11.56 -7.95 0.20
C ARG A 287 11.08 -9.36 0.58
N GLY A 288 10.38 -10.05 -0.31
CA GLY A 288 9.89 -11.40 -0.08
C GLY A 288 8.75 -11.50 0.95
N ARG A 289 8.07 -10.40 1.27
CA ARG A 289 6.90 -10.36 2.16
C ARG A 289 5.60 -10.37 1.34
N VAL A 290 5.50 -11.32 0.41
CA VAL A 290 4.37 -11.42 -0.55
C VAL A 290 3.03 -11.60 0.16
N ALA A 291 2.97 -12.45 1.19
CA ALA A 291 1.77 -12.65 2.00
C ALA A 291 1.28 -11.36 2.69
N LEU A 292 2.21 -10.56 3.22
CA LEU A 292 1.87 -9.26 3.81
C LEU A 292 1.41 -8.25 2.77
N ALA A 293 1.99 -8.25 1.56
CA ALA A 293 1.52 -7.40 0.46
C ALA A 293 0.10 -7.78 0.02
N ALA A 294 -0.21 -9.07 -0.06
CA ALA A 294 -1.54 -9.56 -0.37
C ALA A 294 -2.55 -9.18 0.73
N ARG A 295 -2.16 -9.35 2.00
CA ARG A 295 -2.94 -8.92 3.16
C ARG A 295 -3.24 -7.41 3.15
N LEU A 296 -2.25 -6.58 2.83
CA LEU A 296 -2.41 -5.13 2.73
C LEU A 296 -3.47 -4.75 1.69
N LEU A 297 -3.38 -5.34 0.49
CA LEU A 297 -4.37 -5.13 -0.57
C LEU A 297 -5.76 -5.62 -0.15
N ASP A 298 -5.88 -6.85 0.38
CA ASP A 298 -7.15 -7.43 0.83
C ASP A 298 -7.85 -6.54 1.86
N ARG A 299 -7.10 -6.12 2.88
CA ARG A 299 -7.62 -5.33 4.00
C ARG A 299 -7.99 -3.91 3.59
N TYR A 300 -7.22 -3.30 2.69
CA TYR A 300 -7.52 -1.99 2.16
C TYR A 300 -8.82 -2.02 1.34
N LEU A 301 -9.00 -3.03 0.49
CA LEU A 301 -10.21 -3.20 -0.31
C LEU A 301 -11.42 -3.56 0.56
N GLU A 302 -11.24 -4.41 1.58
CA GLU A 302 -12.29 -4.75 2.55
C GLU A 302 -12.75 -3.50 3.33
N ALA A 303 -11.82 -2.65 3.74
CA ALA A 303 -12.12 -1.40 4.45
C ALA A 303 -12.81 -0.37 3.53
N GLY A 304 -12.29 -0.20 2.31
CA GLY A 304 -12.65 0.92 1.45
C GLY A 304 -13.69 0.65 0.37
N GLY A 305 -13.87 -0.61 -0.02
CA GLY A 305 -14.78 -1.04 -1.09
C GLY A 305 -14.36 -0.66 -2.51
N ALA A 306 -13.19 -0.07 -2.70
CA ALA A 306 -12.70 0.45 -3.99
C ALA A 306 -12.10 -0.66 -4.89
N TYR A 307 -12.85 -1.74 -5.13
CA TYR A 307 -12.41 -2.92 -5.88
C TYR A 307 -12.06 -2.64 -7.34
N GLU A 308 -12.61 -1.58 -7.94
CA GLU A 308 -12.31 -1.15 -9.31
C GLU A 308 -10.84 -0.75 -9.50
N GLY A 309 -10.12 -0.45 -8.41
CA GLY A 309 -8.68 -0.15 -8.45
C GLY A 309 -7.81 -1.34 -8.81
N VAL A 310 -8.30 -2.56 -8.61
CA VAL A 310 -7.56 -3.79 -8.91
C VAL A 310 -7.19 -3.89 -10.39
N ALA A 311 -8.05 -3.38 -11.28
CA ALA A 311 -7.84 -3.43 -12.73
C ALA A 311 -6.60 -2.64 -13.22
N VAL A 312 -6.12 -1.67 -12.42
CA VAL A 312 -4.92 -0.87 -12.74
C VAL A 312 -3.76 -1.12 -11.78
N PHE A 313 -3.96 -1.97 -10.77
CA PHE A 313 -3.05 -2.11 -9.63
C PHE A 313 -1.66 -2.63 -10.04
N GLU A 314 -1.60 -3.69 -10.84
CA GLU A 314 -0.31 -4.27 -11.24
C GLU A 314 0.48 -3.35 -12.18
N TYR A 315 -0.21 -2.49 -12.95
CA TYR A 315 0.47 -1.43 -13.69
C TYR A 315 1.18 -0.44 -12.76
N TYR A 316 0.54 -0.04 -11.67
CA TYR A 316 1.18 0.81 -10.68
C TYR A 316 2.32 0.11 -9.94
N VAL A 317 2.22 -1.19 -9.66
CA VAL A 317 3.33 -1.97 -9.09
C VAL A 317 4.54 -1.95 -10.04
N VAL A 318 4.33 -2.16 -11.33
CA VAL A 318 5.39 -2.06 -12.36
C VAL A 318 6.00 -0.66 -12.37
N LEU A 319 5.18 0.39 -12.45
CA LEU A 319 5.65 1.77 -12.47
C LEU A 319 6.50 2.09 -11.23
N CYS A 320 6.02 1.77 -10.03
CA CYS A 320 6.75 1.98 -8.78
C CYS A 320 8.09 1.24 -8.80
N ALA A 321 8.10 -0.03 -9.20
CA ALA A 321 9.31 -0.84 -9.27
C ALA A 321 10.34 -0.26 -10.25
N LEU A 322 9.91 0.24 -11.42
CA LEU A 322 10.79 0.88 -12.41
C LEU A 322 11.39 2.19 -11.91
N VAL A 323 10.57 3.05 -11.28
CA VAL A 323 11.02 4.29 -10.65
C VAL A 323 12.08 3.98 -9.59
N ARG A 324 11.83 2.99 -8.74
CA ARG A 324 12.78 2.55 -7.69
C ARG A 324 14.04 1.93 -8.27
N ALA A 325 13.94 1.11 -9.30
CA ALA A 325 15.10 0.49 -9.93
C ALA A 325 16.04 1.55 -10.52
N LYS A 326 15.46 2.54 -11.21
CA LYS A 326 16.19 3.70 -11.71
C LYS A 326 16.91 4.45 -10.58
N VAL A 327 16.21 4.72 -9.48
CA VAL A 327 16.77 5.40 -8.30
C VAL A 327 17.95 4.61 -7.71
N GLU A 328 17.82 3.29 -7.51
CA GLU A 328 18.90 2.45 -7.01
C GLU A 328 20.13 2.48 -7.96
N LEU A 329 19.92 2.38 -9.28
CA LEU A 329 21.02 2.43 -10.24
C LEU A 329 21.75 3.79 -10.27
N LEU A 330 21.01 4.89 -10.12
CA LEU A 330 21.63 6.22 -10.01
C LEU A 330 22.48 6.33 -8.74
N ARG A 331 22.01 5.80 -7.60
CA ARG A 331 22.80 5.74 -6.36
C ARG A 331 24.07 4.90 -6.52
N ALA A 332 23.97 3.78 -7.22
CA ALA A 332 25.12 2.92 -7.48
C ALA A 332 26.25 3.63 -8.25
N GLY A 333 25.95 4.69 -8.99
CA GLY A 333 26.95 5.51 -9.68
C GLY A 333 27.62 6.59 -8.81
N GLN A 334 27.16 6.79 -7.57
CA GLN A 334 27.55 7.89 -6.69
C GLN A 334 28.25 7.43 -5.40
N VAL A 335 28.34 6.12 -5.18
CA VAL A 335 28.87 5.53 -3.95
C VAL A 335 29.99 4.54 -4.24
N GLU A 336 30.77 4.22 -3.21
CA GLU A 336 31.88 3.27 -3.29
C GLU A 336 31.46 1.87 -3.81
N PRO A 337 32.36 1.11 -4.45
CA PRO A 337 32.02 -0.13 -5.17
C PRO A 337 31.20 -1.16 -4.39
N VAL A 338 31.47 -1.34 -3.10
CA VAL A 338 30.73 -2.27 -2.23
C VAL A 338 29.28 -1.82 -2.03
N ALA A 339 29.06 -0.54 -1.73
CA ALA A 339 27.72 0.02 -1.61
C ALA A 339 26.99 0.02 -2.96
N ALA A 340 27.71 0.27 -4.05
CA ALA A 340 27.18 0.26 -5.40
C ALA A 340 26.67 -1.14 -5.81
N ALA A 341 27.37 -2.20 -5.43
CA ALA A 341 26.95 -3.58 -5.69
C ALA A 341 25.59 -3.88 -5.05
N ARG A 342 25.35 -3.43 -3.81
CA ARG A 342 24.06 -3.62 -3.13
C ARG A 342 22.93 -2.87 -3.84
N HIS A 343 23.16 -1.62 -4.25
CA HIS A 343 22.18 -0.86 -5.02
C HIS A 343 21.85 -1.52 -6.37
N ARG A 344 22.85 -2.07 -7.08
CA ARG A 344 22.61 -2.84 -8.30
C ARG A 344 21.80 -4.11 -8.05
N ALA A 345 22.07 -4.83 -6.96
CA ALA A 345 21.30 -6.01 -6.57
C ALA A 345 19.83 -5.66 -6.26
N ASN A 346 19.60 -4.55 -5.54
CA ASN A 346 18.24 -4.04 -5.30
C ASN A 346 17.52 -3.69 -6.61
N ALA A 347 18.20 -3.01 -7.54
CA ALA A 347 17.64 -2.70 -8.85
C ALA A 347 17.23 -3.97 -9.63
N SER A 348 18.05 -5.02 -9.61
CA SER A 348 17.70 -6.32 -10.21
C SER A 348 16.46 -6.93 -9.56
N ALA A 349 16.36 -6.90 -8.24
CA ALA A 349 15.19 -7.42 -7.51
C ALA A 349 13.91 -6.63 -7.83
N LEU A 350 14.03 -5.31 -8.03
CA LEU A 350 12.93 -4.45 -8.44
C LEU A 350 12.47 -4.75 -9.87
N LEU A 351 13.41 -4.92 -10.82
CA LEU A 351 13.09 -5.36 -12.18
C LEU A 351 12.40 -6.73 -12.18
N ALA A 352 12.87 -7.68 -11.37
CA ALA A 352 12.20 -8.98 -11.21
C ALA A 352 10.78 -8.84 -10.65
N THR A 353 10.57 -7.93 -9.69
CA THR A 353 9.25 -7.61 -9.13
C THR A 353 8.33 -7.02 -10.20
N ALA A 354 8.83 -6.09 -11.03
CA ALA A 354 8.09 -5.53 -12.16
C ALA A 354 7.73 -6.60 -13.19
N THR A 355 8.68 -7.45 -13.58
CA THR A 355 8.44 -8.57 -14.50
C THR A 355 7.40 -9.54 -13.95
N ALA A 356 7.42 -9.85 -12.65
CA ALA A 356 6.42 -10.70 -12.03
C ALA A 356 5.02 -10.05 -12.05
N ALA A 357 4.92 -8.75 -11.75
CA ALA A 357 3.66 -8.00 -11.79
C ALA A 357 3.07 -7.86 -13.21
N ALA A 358 3.93 -7.81 -14.24
CA ALA A 358 3.51 -7.75 -15.64
C ALA A 358 2.96 -9.09 -16.18
N ARG A 359 3.13 -10.21 -15.45
CA ARG A 359 2.62 -11.52 -15.89
C ARG A 359 1.10 -11.58 -15.74
N VAL A 360 0.46 -12.12 -16.76
CA VAL A 360 -0.97 -12.46 -16.71
C VAL A 360 -1.09 -13.88 -16.18
N GLU A 361 -1.71 -14.03 -15.01
CA GLU A 361 -2.09 -15.33 -14.46
C GLU A 361 -3.56 -15.60 -14.76
N ALA A 362 -3.90 -16.87 -15.01
CA ALA A 362 -5.29 -17.26 -15.25
C ALA A 362 -6.09 -17.12 -13.95
N PRO A 363 -7.07 -16.21 -13.87
CA PRO A 363 -7.88 -16.04 -12.67
C PRO A 363 -8.87 -17.20 -12.50
N SER A 364 -9.36 -17.37 -11.27
CA SER A 364 -10.42 -18.31 -10.94
C SER A 364 -11.43 -17.69 -9.98
N ILE A 365 -12.54 -18.38 -9.75
CA ILE A 365 -13.48 -18.05 -8.67
C ILE A 365 -13.40 -19.16 -7.63
N ILE A 366 -13.01 -18.83 -6.41
CA ILE A 366 -12.98 -19.77 -5.29
C ILE A 366 -14.15 -19.41 -4.37
N VAL A 367 -15.08 -20.33 -4.17
CA VAL A 367 -16.26 -20.14 -3.35
C VAL A 367 -16.13 -20.95 -2.08
N MET A 368 -16.09 -20.26 -0.94
CA MET A 368 -16.15 -20.92 0.36
C MET A 368 -17.56 -21.46 0.60
N HIS A 369 -17.62 -22.66 1.15
CA HIS A 369 -18.84 -23.34 1.56
C HIS A 369 -18.67 -23.86 2.98
N GLY A 370 -19.60 -23.55 3.89
CA GLY A 370 -19.56 -24.07 5.25
C GLY A 370 -20.41 -23.26 6.23
N LEU A 371 -20.79 -23.91 7.33
CA LEU A 371 -21.60 -23.31 8.38
C LEU A 371 -20.82 -22.25 9.17
N SER A 372 -21.55 -21.36 9.86
CA SER A 372 -20.93 -20.43 10.80
C SER A 372 -20.16 -21.20 11.88
N GLY A 373 -18.94 -20.77 12.18
CA GLY A 373 -18.04 -21.46 13.12
C GLY A 373 -17.16 -22.54 12.46
N SER A 374 -17.33 -22.88 11.18
CA SER A 374 -16.54 -23.94 10.54
C SER A 374 -15.08 -23.58 10.25
N GLY A 375 -14.65 -22.36 10.57
CA GLY A 375 -13.28 -21.90 10.24
C GLY A 375 -13.11 -21.41 8.80
N LYS A 376 -14.17 -21.42 7.97
CA LYS A 376 -14.11 -20.96 6.57
C LYS A 376 -13.46 -19.58 6.37
N SER A 377 -13.75 -18.60 7.23
CA SER A 377 -13.22 -17.24 7.08
C SER A 377 -11.76 -17.14 7.51
N ALA A 378 -11.33 -17.97 8.45
CA ALA A 378 -9.92 -18.09 8.83
C ALA A 378 -9.11 -18.72 7.68
N LEU A 379 -9.61 -19.81 7.10
CA LEU A 379 -9.01 -20.43 5.93
C LEU A 379 -9.00 -19.47 4.73
N ALA A 380 -10.09 -18.77 4.46
CA ALA A 380 -10.16 -17.81 3.36
C ALA A 380 -9.14 -16.66 3.54
N ALA A 381 -8.95 -16.17 4.77
CA ALA A 381 -7.93 -15.16 5.04
C ALA A 381 -6.52 -15.68 4.75
N GLN A 382 -6.20 -16.91 5.17
CA GLN A 382 -4.92 -17.56 4.88
C GLN A 382 -4.72 -17.80 3.38
N LEU A 383 -5.76 -18.24 2.67
CA LEU A 383 -5.70 -18.45 1.22
C LEU A 383 -5.49 -17.14 0.45
N ALA A 384 -6.10 -16.04 0.89
CA ALA A 384 -5.89 -14.71 0.29
C ALA A 384 -4.44 -14.21 0.44
N GLU A 385 -3.71 -14.68 1.44
CA GLU A 385 -2.29 -14.35 1.64
C GLU A 385 -1.36 -15.20 0.77
N LEU A 386 -1.76 -16.43 0.45
CA LEU A 386 -0.94 -17.40 -0.29
C LEU A 386 -1.24 -17.47 -1.77
N LEU A 387 -2.43 -17.06 -2.18
CA LEU A 387 -2.86 -17.00 -3.56
C LEU A 387 -2.90 -15.55 -4.03
N PRO A 388 -2.77 -15.31 -5.36
CA PRO A 388 -3.02 -14.02 -5.98
C PRO A 388 -4.53 -13.70 -6.02
N ALA A 389 -5.19 -13.80 -4.87
CA ALA A 389 -6.63 -13.70 -4.71
C ALA A 389 -7.01 -12.47 -3.88
N VAL A 390 -8.18 -11.91 -4.18
CA VAL A 390 -8.81 -10.87 -3.36
C VAL A 390 -10.06 -11.46 -2.73
N ARG A 391 -10.21 -11.30 -1.42
CA ARG A 391 -11.32 -11.89 -0.67
C ARG A 391 -12.51 -10.94 -0.66
N LEU A 392 -13.67 -11.49 -0.98
CA LEU A 392 -14.96 -10.82 -0.95
C LEU A 392 -15.80 -11.44 0.16
N ARG A 393 -16.08 -10.67 1.22
CA ARG A 393 -16.82 -11.17 2.39
C ARG A 393 -18.27 -10.75 2.35
N SER A 394 -19.17 -11.73 2.41
CA SER A 394 -20.61 -11.47 2.47
C SER A 394 -21.02 -10.58 3.66
N ASP A 395 -20.45 -10.78 4.85
CA ASP A 395 -20.77 -9.97 6.04
C ASP A 395 -20.32 -8.50 5.89
N VAL A 396 -19.19 -8.26 5.21
CA VAL A 396 -18.68 -6.90 4.94
C VAL A 396 -19.56 -6.18 3.93
N GLU A 397 -19.84 -6.82 2.79
CA GLU A 397 -20.71 -6.23 1.77
C GLU A 397 -22.12 -5.99 2.31
N ARG A 398 -22.65 -6.90 3.14
CA ARG A 398 -23.94 -6.73 3.79
C ARG A 398 -23.96 -5.45 4.63
N LYS A 399 -22.96 -5.23 5.48
CA LYS A 399 -22.90 -3.99 6.29
C LYS A 399 -22.73 -2.76 5.43
N ARG A 400 -21.86 -2.80 4.41
CA ARG A 400 -21.65 -1.69 3.48
C ARG A 400 -22.92 -1.30 2.74
N MET A 401 -23.66 -2.27 2.20
CA MET A 401 -24.94 -2.04 1.50
C MET A 401 -26.03 -1.45 2.39
N HIS A 402 -25.91 -1.61 3.71
CA HIS A 402 -26.83 -1.05 4.70
C HIS A 402 -26.26 0.19 5.43
N GLY A 403 -25.13 0.75 5.00
CA GLY A 403 -24.53 1.95 5.58
C GLY A 403 -23.99 1.77 7.00
N LEU A 404 -23.71 0.54 7.42
CA LEU A 404 -23.19 0.22 8.74
C LEU A 404 -21.66 0.16 8.73
N ALA A 405 -21.02 0.63 9.80
CA ALA A 405 -19.60 0.38 10.03
C ALA A 405 -19.33 -1.13 10.13
N LEU A 406 -18.17 -1.58 9.65
CA LEU A 406 -17.84 -3.01 9.52
C LEU A 406 -17.98 -3.78 10.83
N HIS A 407 -17.62 -3.16 11.96
CA HIS A 407 -17.66 -3.78 13.28
C HIS A 407 -18.93 -3.45 14.09
N ALA A 408 -19.87 -2.68 13.52
CA ALA A 408 -21.13 -2.37 14.19
C ALA A 408 -21.96 -3.65 14.39
N ARG A 409 -22.61 -3.75 15.56
CA ARG A 409 -23.59 -4.81 15.86
C ARG A 409 -24.99 -4.27 15.54
N PRO A 410 -25.69 -4.81 14.53
CA PRO A 410 -27.05 -4.39 14.24
C PRO A 410 -27.99 -4.83 15.37
N ASP A 411 -29.01 -4.02 15.65
CA ASP A 411 -30.14 -4.43 16.48
C ASP A 411 -30.98 -5.52 15.78
N ALA A 412 -31.99 -6.05 16.48
CA ALA A 412 -32.81 -7.14 15.97
C ALA A 412 -33.55 -6.78 14.67
N ASP A 413 -34.05 -5.55 14.55
CA ASP A 413 -34.81 -5.08 13.38
C ASP A 413 -33.89 -4.88 12.17
N ALA A 414 -32.72 -4.29 12.39
CA ALA A 414 -31.67 -4.18 11.38
C ALA A 414 -31.21 -5.57 10.93
N LYS A 415 -31.01 -6.52 11.85
CA LYS A 415 -30.65 -7.91 11.52
C LYS A 415 -31.73 -8.58 10.66
N ALA A 416 -33.02 -8.40 10.99
CA ALA A 416 -34.12 -8.93 10.19
C ALA A 416 -34.12 -8.35 8.75
N ARG A 417 -33.90 -7.04 8.60
CA ARG A 417 -33.79 -6.39 7.28
C ARG A 417 -32.56 -6.87 6.49
N MET A 418 -31.42 -7.01 7.16
CA MET A 418 -30.13 -7.37 6.54
C MET A 418 -30.07 -8.84 6.10
N TYR A 419 -30.71 -9.75 6.84
CA TYR A 419 -30.61 -11.19 6.61
C TYR A 419 -31.87 -11.79 5.96
N GLY A 420 -32.87 -10.97 5.62
CA GLY A 420 -34.03 -11.39 4.83
C GLY A 420 -33.64 -11.99 3.48
N GLN A 421 -34.55 -12.74 2.85
CA GLN A 421 -34.27 -13.43 1.59
C GLN A 421 -33.84 -12.47 0.47
N ALA A 422 -34.55 -11.36 0.29
CA ALA A 422 -34.24 -10.36 -0.74
C ALA A 422 -32.87 -9.70 -0.47
N ALA A 423 -32.59 -9.31 0.77
CA ALA A 423 -31.31 -8.71 1.16
C ALA A 423 -30.14 -9.70 0.96
N SER A 424 -30.33 -10.97 1.32
CA SER A 424 -29.32 -12.00 1.07
C SER A 424 -29.07 -12.22 -0.42
N SER A 425 -30.12 -12.27 -1.25
CA SER A 425 -29.95 -12.33 -2.71
C SER A 425 -29.21 -11.11 -3.27
N ALA A 426 -29.50 -9.91 -2.77
CA ALA A 426 -28.80 -8.69 -3.19
C ALA A 426 -27.30 -8.73 -2.83
N VAL A 427 -26.94 -9.23 -1.65
CA VAL A 427 -25.53 -9.41 -1.25
C VAL A 427 -24.81 -10.40 -2.17
N TYR A 428 -25.43 -11.54 -2.50
CA TYR A 428 -24.83 -12.50 -3.42
C TYR A 428 -24.67 -11.95 -4.85
N ASN A 429 -25.64 -11.17 -5.33
CA ASN A 429 -25.50 -10.46 -6.61
C ASN A 429 -24.33 -9.49 -6.57
N ARG A 430 -24.19 -8.71 -5.49
CA ARG A 430 -23.06 -7.79 -5.30
C ARG A 430 -21.72 -8.52 -5.28
N LEU A 431 -21.63 -9.67 -4.60
CA LEU A 431 -20.43 -10.50 -4.62
C LEU A 431 -20.11 -11.00 -6.03
N GLY A 432 -21.12 -11.33 -6.84
CA GLY A 432 -20.96 -11.69 -8.25
C GLY A 432 -20.42 -10.54 -9.11
N GLU A 433 -20.95 -9.32 -8.95
CA GLU A 433 -20.45 -8.11 -9.63
C GLU A 433 -18.97 -7.84 -9.28
N LEU A 434 -18.64 -7.90 -7.99
CA LEU A 434 -17.26 -7.70 -7.52
C LEU A 434 -16.33 -8.81 -8.02
N ALA A 435 -16.79 -10.07 -8.01
CA ALA A 435 -16.02 -11.18 -8.56
C ALA A 435 -15.74 -11.00 -10.05
N GLU A 436 -16.70 -10.51 -10.82
CA GLU A 436 -16.49 -10.19 -12.23
C GLU A 436 -15.44 -9.09 -12.43
N ILE A 437 -15.47 -8.02 -11.62
CA ILE A 437 -14.44 -6.97 -11.66
C ILE A 437 -13.04 -7.55 -11.41
N LEU A 438 -12.89 -8.38 -10.38
CA LEU A 438 -11.61 -9.00 -10.02
C LEU A 438 -11.11 -9.95 -11.12
N VAL A 439 -11.98 -10.83 -11.62
CA VAL A 439 -11.62 -11.81 -12.64
C VAL A 439 -11.22 -11.12 -13.95
N ARG A 440 -11.96 -10.09 -14.37
CA ARG A 440 -11.59 -9.29 -15.56
C ARG A 440 -10.27 -8.54 -15.39
N ALA A 441 -9.91 -8.20 -14.15
CA ALA A 441 -8.61 -7.64 -13.81
C ALA A 441 -7.49 -8.70 -13.69
N GLY A 442 -7.76 -9.97 -13.99
CA GLY A 442 -6.78 -11.06 -13.86
C GLY A 442 -6.51 -11.49 -12.42
N LYS A 443 -7.42 -11.20 -11.47
CA LYS A 443 -7.31 -11.63 -10.08
C LYS A 443 -8.30 -12.74 -9.75
N THR A 444 -7.85 -13.69 -8.93
CA THR A 444 -8.76 -14.72 -8.41
C THR A 444 -9.72 -14.09 -7.39
N ALA A 445 -11.01 -14.34 -7.56
CA ALA A 445 -12.04 -13.89 -6.63
C ALA A 445 -12.29 -14.96 -5.57
N LEU A 446 -12.01 -14.67 -4.30
CA LEU A 446 -12.22 -15.58 -3.17
C LEU A 446 -13.48 -15.17 -2.40
N ILE A 447 -14.59 -15.88 -2.61
CA ILE A 447 -15.89 -15.59 -2.01
C ILE A 447 -15.98 -16.20 -0.61
N ASP A 448 -15.80 -15.37 0.43
CA ASP A 448 -16.00 -15.72 1.83
C ASP A 448 -17.47 -15.50 2.24
N ALA A 449 -18.28 -16.49 1.91
CA ALA A 449 -19.68 -16.62 2.30
C ALA A 449 -19.97 -18.04 2.81
N CYS A 450 -21.14 -18.26 3.40
CA CYS A 450 -21.52 -19.61 3.84
C CYS A 450 -21.92 -20.50 2.65
N SER A 451 -22.56 -19.90 1.63
CA SER A 451 -22.92 -20.53 0.34
C SER A 451 -23.70 -21.83 0.49
N LEU A 452 -24.64 -21.85 1.43
CA LEU A 452 -25.33 -23.06 1.90
C LEU A 452 -26.42 -23.53 0.94
N LYS A 453 -26.93 -22.66 0.06
CA LYS A 453 -27.97 -23.00 -0.91
C LYS A 453 -27.37 -23.28 -2.28
N ARG A 454 -27.88 -24.27 -3.00
CA ARG A 454 -27.43 -24.63 -4.34
C ARG A 454 -27.49 -23.44 -5.30
N ARG A 455 -28.59 -22.67 -5.27
CA ARG A 455 -28.74 -21.47 -6.11
C ARG A 455 -27.61 -20.45 -5.96
N GLU A 456 -27.02 -20.34 -4.76
CA GLU A 456 -25.91 -19.41 -4.48
C GLU A 456 -24.62 -19.91 -5.14
N ARG A 457 -24.39 -21.23 -5.09
CA ARG A 457 -23.22 -21.88 -5.71
C ARG A 457 -23.35 -21.88 -7.24
N ASP A 458 -24.53 -22.21 -7.76
CA ASP A 458 -24.81 -22.22 -9.20
C ASP A 458 -24.70 -20.83 -9.83
N ALA A 459 -25.01 -19.75 -9.09
CA ALA A 459 -24.79 -18.38 -9.56
C ALA A 459 -23.30 -18.10 -9.86
N PHE A 460 -22.39 -18.54 -8.99
CA PHE A 460 -20.94 -18.40 -9.24
C PHE A 460 -20.43 -19.35 -10.31
N ARG A 461 -20.97 -20.58 -10.41
CA ARG A 461 -20.66 -21.51 -11.52
C ARG A 461 -21.07 -20.92 -12.88
N ALA A 462 -22.26 -20.33 -12.96
CA ALA A 462 -22.74 -19.63 -14.15
C ALA A 462 -21.87 -18.41 -14.49
N LEU A 463 -21.43 -17.65 -13.48
CA LEU A 463 -20.49 -16.55 -13.66
C LEU A 463 -19.15 -17.05 -14.23
N GLY A 464 -18.58 -18.12 -13.67
CA GLY A 464 -17.34 -18.71 -14.15
C GLY A 464 -17.46 -19.21 -15.59
N ALA A 465 -18.56 -19.90 -15.93
CA ALA A 465 -18.84 -20.34 -17.30
C ALA A 465 -18.94 -19.16 -18.28
N ARG A 466 -19.63 -18.08 -17.89
CA ARG A 466 -19.77 -16.85 -18.70
C ARG A 466 -18.43 -16.13 -18.92
N LEU A 467 -17.55 -16.15 -17.93
CA LEU A 467 -16.23 -15.51 -17.99
C LEU A 467 -15.14 -16.42 -18.55
N GLY A 468 -15.42 -17.71 -18.74
CA GLY A 468 -14.45 -18.70 -19.19
C GLY A 468 -13.38 -19.04 -18.15
N VAL A 469 -13.72 -18.98 -16.85
CA VAL A 469 -12.77 -19.23 -15.75
C VAL A 469 -13.24 -20.39 -14.85
N PRO A 470 -12.30 -21.16 -14.26
CA PRO A 470 -12.67 -22.24 -13.37
C PRO A 470 -13.31 -21.73 -12.08
N VAL A 471 -14.26 -22.49 -11.57
CA VAL A 471 -14.90 -22.27 -10.26
C VAL A 471 -14.56 -23.42 -9.34
N ARG A 472 -14.07 -23.12 -8.14
CA ARG A 472 -13.68 -24.09 -7.12
C ARG A 472 -14.51 -23.91 -5.87
N LEU A 473 -15.03 -24.99 -5.32
CA LEU A 473 -15.78 -24.98 -4.07
C LEU A 473 -14.89 -25.50 -2.93
N VAL A 474 -14.67 -24.71 -1.89
CA VAL A 474 -13.94 -25.16 -0.69
C VAL A 474 -14.93 -25.41 0.42
N SER A 475 -15.25 -26.69 0.66
CA SER A 475 -16.23 -27.13 1.66
C SER A 475 -15.54 -27.37 3.00
N VAL A 476 -15.69 -26.41 3.92
CA VAL A 476 -15.06 -26.44 5.24
C VAL A 476 -16.04 -26.97 6.28
N ARG A 477 -15.65 -28.06 6.93
CA ARG A 477 -16.47 -28.84 7.86
C ARG A 477 -15.87 -28.85 9.26
N ALA A 478 -16.74 -29.00 10.26
CA ALA A 478 -16.40 -29.16 11.66
C ALA A 478 -17.58 -29.83 12.37
N SER A 479 -17.32 -30.47 13.50
CA SER A 479 -18.35 -31.00 14.39
C SER A 479 -19.26 -29.89 14.91
N GLU A 480 -20.54 -30.19 15.14
CA GLU A 480 -21.48 -29.19 15.67
C GLU A 480 -21.02 -28.60 17.01
N ALA A 481 -20.40 -29.43 17.86
CA ALA A 481 -19.80 -28.99 19.12
C ALA A 481 -18.72 -27.91 18.88
N THR A 482 -17.82 -28.13 17.92
CA THR A 482 -16.80 -27.15 17.53
C THR A 482 -17.44 -25.87 16.98
N LEU A 483 -18.47 -25.98 16.13
CA LEU A 483 -19.15 -24.82 15.55
C LEU A 483 -19.71 -23.91 16.66
N ARG A 484 -20.43 -24.49 17.62
CA ARG A 484 -21.02 -23.74 18.75
C ARG A 484 -19.96 -23.12 19.63
N GLN A 485 -18.89 -23.88 19.97
CA GLN A 485 -17.77 -23.36 20.75
C GLN A 485 -17.13 -22.13 20.09
N ARG A 486 -16.75 -22.23 18.82
CA ARG A 486 -16.09 -21.13 18.08
C ARG A 486 -16.98 -19.89 17.95
N ILE A 487 -18.29 -20.07 17.79
CA ILE A 487 -19.24 -18.94 17.77
C ILE A 487 -19.26 -18.21 19.12
N ARG A 488 -19.30 -18.94 20.24
CA ARG A 488 -19.28 -18.35 21.59
C ARG A 488 -17.99 -17.57 21.84
N GLU A 489 -16.84 -18.18 21.55
CA GLU A 489 -15.52 -17.55 21.72
C GLU A 489 -15.38 -16.27 20.89
N ARG A 490 -15.83 -16.30 19.63
CA ARG A 490 -15.81 -15.12 18.75
C ARG A 490 -16.70 -14.00 19.27
N SER A 491 -17.92 -14.32 19.71
CA SER A 491 -18.84 -13.33 20.27
C SER A 491 -18.27 -12.67 21.53
N ALA A 492 -17.55 -13.43 22.36
CA ALA A 492 -16.88 -12.91 23.55
C ALA A 492 -15.68 -11.99 23.23
N ARG A 493 -14.90 -12.30 22.18
CA ARG A 493 -13.74 -11.48 21.78
C ARG A 493 -14.12 -10.12 21.16
N GLY A 494 -15.27 -10.03 20.49
CA GLY A 494 -15.68 -8.82 19.76
C GLY A 494 -14.83 -8.54 18.50
N GLY A 495 -15.15 -7.48 17.77
CA GLY A 495 -14.35 -7.01 16.62
C GLY A 495 -14.51 -7.77 15.29
N ASP A 496 -15.19 -8.91 15.23
CA ASP A 496 -15.49 -9.61 13.97
C ASP A 496 -16.75 -9.00 13.28
N PRO A 497 -16.71 -8.71 11.96
CA PRO A 497 -17.89 -8.21 11.25
C PRO A 497 -19.03 -9.24 11.11
N SER A 498 -18.81 -10.52 11.39
CA SER A 498 -19.83 -11.56 11.30
C SER A 498 -20.87 -11.47 12.42
N ASP A 499 -22.17 -11.43 12.07
CA ASP A 499 -23.29 -11.34 13.02
C ASP A 499 -23.91 -12.71 13.39
N ALA A 500 -23.21 -13.81 13.07
CA ALA A 500 -23.69 -15.15 13.37
C ALA A 500 -23.58 -15.47 14.88
N ASP A 501 -24.71 -15.88 15.44
CA ASP A 501 -24.89 -16.40 16.79
C ASP A 501 -25.39 -17.86 16.73
N GLU A 502 -25.67 -18.49 17.87
CA GLU A 502 -26.18 -19.87 17.90
C GLU A 502 -27.54 -20.04 17.21
N ARG A 503 -28.40 -19.01 17.24
CA ARG A 503 -29.71 -19.04 16.54
C ARG A 503 -29.50 -19.04 15.02
N VAL A 504 -28.53 -18.28 14.53
CA VAL A 504 -28.11 -18.30 13.11
C VAL A 504 -27.58 -19.69 12.74
N LEU A 505 -26.74 -20.30 13.57
CA LEU A 505 -26.25 -21.66 13.31
C LEU A 505 -27.38 -22.68 13.24
N GLU A 506 -28.34 -22.63 14.16
CA GLU A 506 -29.50 -23.54 14.16
C GLU A 506 -30.36 -23.38 12.90
N LEU A 507 -30.56 -22.14 12.44
CA LEU A 507 -31.23 -21.89 11.16
C LEU A 507 -30.42 -22.49 10.01
N GLN A 508 -29.11 -22.26 9.97
CA GLN A 508 -28.22 -22.75 8.92
C GLN A 508 -28.21 -24.29 8.83
N LEU A 509 -28.19 -24.98 9.98
CA LEU A 509 -28.25 -26.45 10.05
C LEU A 509 -29.52 -27.01 9.40
N ARG A 510 -30.65 -26.30 9.53
CA ARG A 510 -31.96 -26.71 8.97
C ARG A 510 -32.09 -26.40 7.47
N VAL A 511 -31.49 -25.31 7.00
CA VAL A 511 -31.71 -24.79 5.63
C VAL A 511 -30.57 -25.06 4.66
N GLN A 512 -29.45 -25.63 5.12
CA GLN A 512 -28.35 -26.01 4.24
C GLN A 512 -28.79 -27.10 3.25
N GLU A 513 -28.36 -26.95 2.00
CA GLU A 513 -28.59 -27.94 0.95
C GLU A 513 -27.27 -28.68 0.68
N PRO A 514 -27.28 -30.02 0.63
CA PRO A 514 -26.07 -30.80 0.40
C PRO A 514 -25.43 -30.46 -0.94
N LEU A 515 -24.13 -30.73 -1.05
CA LEU A 515 -23.42 -30.66 -2.33
C LEU A 515 -23.93 -31.77 -3.25
N ALA A 516 -24.38 -31.39 -4.45
CA ALA A 516 -24.91 -32.31 -5.45
C ALA A 516 -23.76 -33.06 -6.16
N PRO A 517 -24.04 -34.24 -6.77
CA PRO A 517 -23.01 -35.01 -7.48
C PRO A 517 -22.30 -34.22 -8.58
N ASP A 518 -23.01 -33.34 -9.30
CA ASP A 518 -22.46 -32.50 -10.36
C ASP A 518 -21.54 -31.39 -9.85
N GLU A 519 -21.55 -31.08 -8.55
CA GLU A 519 -20.67 -30.10 -7.91
C GLU A 519 -19.36 -30.75 -7.45
N MET A 520 -19.38 -32.06 -7.16
CA MET A 520 -18.30 -32.74 -6.45
C MET A 520 -16.99 -32.77 -7.23
N ALA A 521 -17.04 -32.67 -8.56
CA ALA A 521 -15.86 -32.57 -9.41
C ALA A 521 -15.01 -31.32 -9.10
N ASP A 522 -15.62 -30.24 -8.61
CA ASP A 522 -14.97 -28.97 -8.32
C ASP A 522 -14.80 -28.67 -6.82
N VAL A 523 -15.16 -29.64 -5.98
CA VAL A 523 -15.12 -29.50 -4.51
C VAL A 523 -13.78 -29.97 -3.95
N LEU A 524 -13.20 -29.14 -3.08
CA LEU A 524 -12.17 -29.49 -2.13
C LEU A 524 -12.79 -29.52 -0.73
N VAL A 525 -12.81 -30.69 -0.08
CA VAL A 525 -13.29 -30.84 1.29
C VAL A 525 -12.15 -30.59 2.27
N VAL A 526 -12.41 -29.79 3.30
CA VAL A 526 -11.46 -29.46 4.36
C VAL A 526 -12.12 -29.71 5.72
N GLU A 527 -11.58 -30.65 6.49
CA GLU A 527 -11.99 -30.89 7.87
C GLU A 527 -11.19 -29.95 8.80
N SER A 528 -11.87 -28.98 9.40
CA SER A 528 -11.22 -27.92 10.20
C SER A 528 -11.01 -28.28 11.68
N ASP A 529 -11.46 -29.46 12.09
CA ASP A 529 -11.18 -30.03 13.41
C ASP A 529 -9.80 -30.70 13.46
N GLU A 530 -9.23 -31.00 12.28
CA GLU A 530 -7.93 -31.65 12.13
C GLU A 530 -6.82 -30.63 11.84
N SER A 531 -5.56 -31.08 11.93
CA SER A 531 -4.42 -30.25 11.51
C SER A 531 -4.49 -29.97 10.00
N LEU A 532 -4.62 -28.70 9.63
CA LEU A 532 -4.73 -28.27 8.24
C LEU A 532 -3.36 -28.18 7.56
N ASP A 533 -3.16 -28.94 6.49
CA ASP A 533 -2.05 -28.74 5.56
C ASP A 533 -2.44 -27.69 4.50
N LEU A 534 -2.07 -26.44 4.78
CA LEU A 534 -2.42 -25.30 3.95
C LEU A 534 -1.73 -25.33 2.57
N GLU A 535 -0.50 -25.86 2.49
CA GLU A 535 0.22 -26.01 1.23
C GLU A 535 -0.51 -26.98 0.30
N ARG A 536 -0.99 -28.11 0.83
CA ARG A 536 -1.77 -29.07 0.06
C ARG A 536 -3.09 -28.48 -0.44
N VAL A 537 -3.76 -27.66 0.36
CA VAL A 537 -4.97 -26.93 -0.05
C VAL A 537 -4.67 -25.98 -1.22
N VAL A 538 -3.62 -25.18 -1.11
CA VAL A 538 -3.17 -24.27 -2.17
C VAL A 538 -2.82 -25.03 -3.45
N GLN A 539 -2.05 -26.12 -3.36
CA GLN A 539 -1.70 -26.95 -4.51
C GLN A 539 -2.93 -27.56 -5.20
N ALA A 540 -3.93 -28.01 -4.42
CA ALA A 540 -5.16 -28.56 -4.99
C ALA A 540 -5.98 -27.51 -5.75
N LEU A 541 -5.96 -26.26 -5.29
CA LEU A 541 -6.62 -25.13 -5.95
C LEU A 541 -5.90 -24.69 -7.23
N VAL A 542 -4.56 -24.78 -7.27
CA VAL A 542 -3.75 -24.38 -8.43
C VAL A 542 -3.67 -25.48 -9.51
N LYS A 543 -3.45 -26.75 -9.13
CA LYS A 543 -3.17 -27.87 -10.08
C LYS A 543 -4.30 -28.22 -11.04
N ARG A 544 -5.54 -27.78 -10.79
CA ARG A 544 -6.68 -28.05 -11.67
C ARG A 544 -7.03 -26.86 -12.56
N SER A 545 -6.19 -25.83 -12.60
CA SER A 545 -6.37 -24.64 -13.45
C SER A 545 -5.56 -24.71 -14.76
N SER A 546 -4.89 -25.84 -15.02
CA SER A 546 -4.08 -26.14 -16.22
C SER A 546 -4.75 -27.17 -17.11
#